data_AF-A0A7R7XQL8-F1
#
_entry.id   AF-A0A7R7XQL8-F1
#
_cell.length_a   1.000
_cell.length_b   1.000
_cell.length_c   1.000
_cell.angle_alpha   90.00
_cell.angle_beta   90.00
_cell.angle_gamma   90.00
#
_symmetry.space_group_name_H-M   'P 1'
#
loop_
_entity.id
_entity.type
_entity.pdbx_description
1 polymer ?
#
loop_
_entity_poly.entity_id
_entity_poly.type
_entity_poly.pdbx_seq_one_letter_code
_entity_poly.pdbx_strand_id
1 'polypeptide(L)'
;MDLLHELENLAVIAEDNKNHEGPFQELLQEAKPKSFCPGVQAQLHLQPQDLKSTYLVKLDGPLGTASRVQELAQMLHLPQQVEGSGDVSGEASFCFVNGVEKRAIIRALSNNSFTPTFIHINKAEKGLSRDSAAPCLGYDATLPHHRVTELVHDFLPAQNQYPVWYFFYGTLANPDLLVEKLGLCVRPSLRPATVDGANIRTWGGKYKALVDGDSLVTGWAYEVTSEGHEDALRYYETSQYEVVRCVISMKDTNERVWGLTFRFIGACD
;
A
#
# COMPACT_ATOMS: atom_id res chain seq x y z
N MET A 1 14.08 22.13 2.50
CA MET A 1 13.90 21.22 1.35
C MET A 1 12.53 20.63 1.52
N ASP A 2 11.63 21.00 0.63
CA ASP A 2 10.18 20.94 0.81
C ASP A 2 9.66 19.52 0.52
N LEU A 3 9.28 18.80 1.59
CA LEU A 3 8.74 17.42 1.53
C LEU A 3 7.50 17.33 0.64
N LEU A 4 6.76 18.42 0.45
CA LEU A 4 5.63 18.50 -0.47
C LEU A 4 6.07 18.39 -1.93
N HIS A 5 7.25 18.92 -2.27
CA HIS A 5 7.76 18.92 -3.65
C HIS A 5 8.36 17.57 -4.05
N GLU A 6 8.88 16.78 -3.10
CA GLU A 6 9.29 15.39 -3.37
C GLU A 6 8.10 14.44 -3.51
N LEU A 7 7.01 14.68 -2.76
CA LEU A 7 5.77 13.91 -2.90
C LEU A 7 5.02 14.26 -4.19
N GLU A 8 5.04 15.51 -4.64
CA GLU A 8 4.52 15.90 -5.97
C GLU A 8 5.30 15.21 -7.10
N ASN A 9 6.64 15.14 -7.02
CA ASN A 9 7.45 14.54 -8.08
C ASN A 9 7.31 13.01 -8.20
N LEU A 10 6.88 12.31 -7.14
CA LEU A 10 6.53 10.89 -7.21
C LEU A 10 5.11 10.65 -7.73
N ALA A 11 4.20 11.63 -7.60
CA ALA A 11 2.85 11.57 -8.14
C ALA A 11 2.79 11.87 -9.65
N VAL A 12 3.66 12.76 -10.15
CA VAL A 12 3.66 13.20 -11.56
C VAL A 12 4.07 12.10 -12.55
N ILE A 13 4.84 11.08 -12.14
CA ILE A 13 5.29 10.01 -13.06
C ILE A 13 4.15 9.00 -13.35
N ALA A 14 3.11 8.94 -12.52
CA ALA A 14 1.97 8.04 -12.74
C ALA A 14 0.90 8.59 -13.71
N GLU A 15 0.95 9.88 -14.06
CA GLU A 15 -0.08 10.52 -14.90
C GLU A 15 0.28 10.67 -16.39
N ASP A 16 1.52 10.39 -16.82
CA ASP A 16 1.91 10.56 -18.23
C ASP A 16 1.73 9.30 -19.09
N ASN A 17 0.69 8.51 -18.82
CA ASN A 17 0.15 7.54 -19.78
C ASN A 17 -0.62 8.29 -20.88
N LYS A 18 0.12 9.03 -21.71
CA LYS A 18 -0.39 9.56 -22.97
C LYS A 18 -0.70 8.40 -23.90
N ASN A 19 -1.99 8.25 -24.20
CA ASN A 19 -2.48 7.43 -25.30
C ASN A 19 -1.78 7.82 -26.60
N HIS A 20 -0.86 6.98 -27.08
CA HIS A 20 -0.34 7.10 -28.42
C HIS A 20 -1.29 6.40 -29.39
N GLU A 21 -2.18 7.18 -30.01
CA GLU A 21 -2.87 6.77 -31.23
C GLU A 21 -1.88 6.79 -32.40
N GLY A 22 -1.79 5.67 -33.12
CA GLY A 22 -1.09 5.52 -34.39
C GLY A 22 -1.81 4.47 -35.25
N PRO A 23 -1.98 4.69 -36.56
CA PRO A 23 -3.01 4.03 -37.34
C PRO A 23 -2.47 2.80 -38.07
N PHE A 24 -3.12 1.63 -37.92
CA PHE A 24 -3.40 0.73 -39.05
C PHE A 24 -4.33 -0.41 -38.61
N GLN A 25 -5.63 -0.16 -38.75
CA GLN A 25 -6.64 -1.21 -38.90
C GLN A 25 -6.55 -1.73 -40.33
N GLU A 26 -5.99 -2.91 -40.52
CA GLU A 26 -6.34 -3.75 -41.66
C GLU A 26 -5.95 -5.18 -41.32
N LEU A 27 -6.92 -5.94 -40.82
CA LEU A 27 -7.10 -7.39 -40.97
C LEU A 27 -8.09 -7.85 -39.90
N LEU A 28 -9.36 -7.84 -40.27
CA LEU A 28 -10.34 -8.92 -40.07
C LEU A 28 -11.72 -8.35 -40.33
N GLN A 29 -12.07 -8.37 -41.61
CA GLN A 29 -13.43 -8.22 -42.09
C GLN A 29 -14.20 -9.54 -41.83
N GLU A 30 -15.48 -9.37 -41.52
CA GLU A 30 -16.55 -10.37 -41.51
C GLU A 30 -16.76 -11.22 -40.24
N ALA A 31 -17.71 -10.78 -39.40
CA ALA A 31 -19.06 -11.36 -39.38
C ALA A 31 -19.99 -10.53 -38.45
N LYS A 32 -21.07 -9.97 -39.01
CA LYS A 32 -22.22 -9.46 -38.24
C LYS A 32 -23.22 -10.60 -38.03
N PRO A 33 -23.87 -10.65 -36.85
CA PRO A 33 -25.31 -10.68 -36.85
C PRO A 33 -25.92 -9.62 -35.90
N LYS A 34 -27.23 -9.43 -36.08
CA LYS A 34 -28.02 -8.23 -35.77
C LYS A 34 -28.54 -8.15 -34.32
N SER A 35 -28.70 -6.89 -33.89
CA SER A 35 -29.74 -6.31 -33.02
C SER A 35 -29.92 -6.79 -31.57
N PHE A 36 -29.65 -5.90 -30.61
CA PHE A 36 -30.55 -5.61 -29.48
C PHE A 36 -30.32 -4.16 -28.97
N CYS A 37 -31.40 -3.49 -28.56
CA CYS A 37 -31.53 -2.05 -28.28
C CYS A 37 -30.88 -1.56 -26.96
N PRO A 38 -30.71 -0.24 -26.75
CA PRO A 38 -29.79 0.34 -25.77
C PRO A 38 -30.44 0.53 -24.39
N GLY A 39 -29.80 -0.02 -23.36
CA GLY A 39 -30.04 0.32 -21.97
C GLY A 39 -28.71 0.74 -21.36
N VAL A 40 -28.65 1.97 -20.86
CA VAL A 40 -27.49 2.58 -20.21
C VAL A 40 -27.03 1.69 -19.05
N GLN A 41 -25.97 0.92 -19.26
CA GLN A 41 -25.10 0.46 -18.20
C GLN A 41 -23.71 0.94 -18.59
N ALA A 42 -23.36 2.15 -18.16
CA ALA A 42 -21.96 2.48 -17.97
C ALA A 42 -21.47 1.47 -16.93
N GLN A 43 -20.90 0.36 -17.40
CA GLN A 43 -20.20 -0.59 -16.55
C GLN A 43 -19.20 0.26 -15.76
N LEU A 44 -19.40 0.32 -14.44
CA LEU A 44 -18.41 0.87 -13.52
C LEU A 44 -17.16 0.04 -13.76
N HIS A 45 -16.24 0.56 -14.55
CA HIS A 45 -14.95 -0.06 -14.77
C HIS A 45 -14.15 0.18 -13.48
N LEU A 46 -14.44 -0.66 -12.48
CA LEU A 46 -13.78 -0.69 -11.19
C LEU A 46 -12.36 -1.19 -11.45
N GLN A 47 -11.36 -0.33 -11.27
CA GLN A 47 -9.98 -0.77 -11.32
C GLN A 47 -9.65 -1.46 -9.99
N PRO A 48 -8.92 -2.59 -9.99
CA PRO A 48 -8.51 -3.26 -8.76
C PRO A 48 -7.80 -2.35 -7.75
N GLN A 49 -7.08 -1.34 -8.25
CA GLN A 49 -6.44 -0.30 -7.43
C GLN A 49 -7.42 0.50 -6.58
N ASP A 50 -8.67 0.69 -7.03
CA ASP A 50 -9.66 1.50 -6.33
C ASP A 50 -10.19 0.85 -5.06
N LEU A 51 -10.16 -0.49 -5.03
CA LEU A 51 -10.53 -1.25 -3.84
C LEU A 51 -9.42 -1.24 -2.79
N LYS A 52 -8.16 -1.03 -3.21
CA LYS A 52 -6.98 -1.02 -2.34
C LYS A 52 -6.62 0.37 -1.84
N SER A 53 -6.97 1.42 -2.58
CA SER A 53 -6.68 2.80 -2.17
C SER A 53 -7.59 3.25 -1.03
N THR A 54 -6.97 3.85 -0.01
CA THR A 54 -7.67 4.44 1.14
C THR A 54 -7.51 5.95 1.11
N TYR A 55 -8.58 6.70 1.37
CA TYR A 55 -8.61 8.15 1.42
C TYR A 55 -9.27 8.64 2.71
N LEU A 56 -8.85 9.80 3.17
CA LEU A 56 -9.60 10.62 4.12
C LEU A 56 -10.38 11.68 3.35
N VAL A 57 -11.69 11.73 3.51
CA VAL A 57 -12.53 12.83 3.03
C VAL A 57 -12.79 13.81 4.17
N LYS A 58 -12.54 15.10 3.94
CA LYS A 58 -12.81 16.15 4.94
C LYS A 58 -14.32 16.31 5.12
N LEU A 59 -14.78 16.35 6.37
CA LEU A 59 -16.15 16.69 6.71
C LEU A 59 -16.32 18.21 6.67
N ASP A 60 -16.88 18.70 5.56
CA ASP A 60 -17.10 20.12 5.32
C ASP A 60 -18.26 20.31 4.34
N GLY A 61 -18.90 21.48 4.37
CA GLY A 61 -20.00 21.85 3.47
C GLY A 61 -21.07 20.74 3.33
N PRO A 62 -21.41 20.30 2.09
CA PRO A 62 -22.34 19.21 1.83
C PRO A 62 -21.94 17.83 2.39
N LEU A 63 -20.71 17.68 2.90
CA LEU A 63 -20.18 16.48 3.54
C LEU A 63 -19.96 16.67 5.05
N GLY A 64 -20.58 17.65 5.69
CA GLY A 64 -20.30 18.03 7.08
C GLY A 64 -20.58 16.96 8.16
N THR A 65 -21.07 15.77 7.80
CA THR A 65 -21.30 14.66 8.75
C THR A 65 -20.95 13.31 8.15
N ALA A 66 -20.53 12.36 9.00
CA ALA A 66 -20.26 10.98 8.59
C ALA A 66 -21.48 10.30 7.92
N SER A 67 -22.69 10.58 8.38
CA SER A 67 -23.93 10.05 7.79
C SER A 67 -24.13 10.52 6.35
N ARG A 68 -23.72 11.76 6.06
CA ARG A 68 -23.83 12.30 4.70
C ARG A 68 -22.79 11.70 3.76
N VAL A 69 -21.58 11.45 4.27
CA VAL A 69 -20.56 10.66 3.55
C VAL A 69 -21.10 9.25 3.27
N GLN A 70 -21.67 8.58 4.28
CA GLN A 70 -22.27 7.24 4.14
C GLN A 70 -23.30 7.19 3.00
N GLU A 71 -24.23 8.14 2.98
CA GLU A 71 -25.30 8.21 1.98
C GLU A 71 -24.75 8.40 0.56
N LEU A 72 -23.85 9.37 0.37
CA LEU A 72 -23.30 9.71 -0.95
C LEU A 72 -22.32 8.64 -1.47
N ALA A 73 -21.61 7.98 -0.56
CA ALA A 73 -20.72 6.87 -0.85
C ALA A 73 -21.45 5.53 -0.99
N GLN A 74 -22.75 5.47 -0.66
CA GLN A 74 -23.57 4.25 -0.65
C GLN A 74 -23.02 3.15 0.28
N MET A 75 -22.51 3.55 1.43
CA MET A 75 -21.90 2.64 2.41
C MET A 75 -22.96 1.96 3.28
N LEU A 76 -22.78 0.66 3.52
CA LEU A 76 -23.67 -0.12 4.39
C LEU A 76 -23.58 0.32 5.85
N HIS A 77 -22.39 0.74 6.30
CA HIS A 77 -22.11 1.16 7.66
C HIS A 77 -21.57 2.59 7.69
N LEU A 78 -21.75 3.25 8.82
CA LEU A 78 -21.21 4.60 9.04
C LEU A 78 -19.67 4.55 8.91
N PRO A 79 -19.05 5.43 8.10
CA PRO A 79 -17.60 5.46 7.97
C PRO A 79 -16.94 5.83 9.30
N GLN A 80 -15.75 5.27 9.52
CA GLN A 80 -14.93 5.63 10.67
C GLN A 80 -14.47 7.08 10.53
N GLN A 81 -14.71 7.86 11.59
CA GLN A 81 -14.31 9.26 11.68
C GLN A 81 -12.96 9.40 12.39
N VAL A 82 -12.17 10.38 11.96
CA VAL A 82 -10.90 10.77 12.57
C VAL A 82 -10.88 12.29 12.71
N GLU A 83 -10.38 12.76 13.84
CA GLU A 83 -10.14 14.18 14.10
C GLU A 83 -8.68 14.52 13.79
N GLY A 84 -8.47 15.69 13.18
CA GLY A 84 -7.16 16.24 12.90
C GLY A 84 -7.04 17.63 13.50
N SER A 85 -6.02 17.87 14.30
CA SER A 85 -5.68 19.20 14.79
C SER A 85 -4.68 19.86 13.83
N GLY A 86 -5.01 21.05 13.32
CA GLY A 86 -4.09 21.85 12.52
C GLY A 86 -3.69 23.14 13.20
N ASP A 87 -2.44 23.59 12.98
CA ASP A 87 -1.88 24.80 13.61
C ASP A 87 -2.57 26.11 13.20
N VAL A 88 -3.31 26.10 12.07
CA VAL A 88 -3.84 27.32 11.42
C VAL A 88 -5.37 27.37 11.33
N SER A 89 -6.04 26.23 11.13
CA SER A 89 -7.48 26.20 10.79
C SER A 89 -8.41 25.62 11.87
N GLY A 90 -7.88 25.27 13.04
CA GLY A 90 -8.65 24.60 14.10
C GLY A 90 -8.80 23.09 13.85
N GLU A 91 -9.63 22.45 14.67
CA GLU A 91 -9.97 21.02 14.56
C GLU A 91 -10.73 20.75 13.26
N ALA A 92 -10.27 19.76 12.49
CA ALA A 92 -10.91 19.26 11.29
C ALA A 92 -11.34 17.81 11.51
N SER A 93 -12.46 17.41 10.94
CA SER A 93 -12.94 16.03 10.98
C SER A 93 -12.86 15.38 9.60
N PHE A 94 -12.56 14.10 9.56
CA PHE A 94 -12.39 13.32 8.34
C PHE A 94 -13.11 11.97 8.46
N CYS A 95 -13.44 11.35 7.32
CA CYS A 95 -13.92 9.97 7.26
C CYS A 95 -13.05 9.13 6.33
N PHE A 96 -12.84 7.86 6.68
CA PHE A 96 -12.20 6.91 5.78
C PHE A 96 -13.15 6.48 4.66
N VAL A 97 -12.64 6.50 3.43
CA VAL A 97 -13.31 5.99 2.22
C VAL A 97 -12.32 5.29 1.30
N ASN A 98 -12.75 4.29 0.54
CA ASN A 98 -11.96 3.67 -0.52
C ASN A 98 -12.12 4.42 -1.87
N GLY A 99 -11.43 3.97 -2.92
CA GLY A 99 -11.50 4.58 -4.25
C GLY A 99 -12.88 4.49 -4.91
N VAL A 100 -13.66 3.45 -4.61
CA VAL A 100 -15.03 3.28 -5.12
C VAL A 100 -15.96 4.31 -4.49
N GLU A 101 -15.89 4.45 -3.17
CA GLU A 101 -16.66 5.40 -2.37
C GLU A 101 -16.29 6.85 -2.72
N LYS A 102 -14.99 7.15 -2.87
CA LYS A 102 -14.50 8.44 -3.37
C LYS A 102 -15.15 8.82 -4.70
N ARG A 103 -15.20 7.88 -5.66
CA ARG A 103 -15.87 8.12 -6.96
C ARG A 103 -17.37 8.35 -6.81
N ALA A 104 -18.04 7.58 -5.95
CA ALA A 104 -19.46 7.75 -5.71
C ALA A 104 -19.77 9.15 -5.15
N ILE A 105 -18.97 9.62 -4.19
CA ILE A 105 -19.07 10.98 -3.62
C ILE A 105 -18.85 12.03 -4.71
N ILE A 106 -17.76 11.95 -5.48
CA ILE A 106 -17.47 12.90 -6.55
C ILE A 106 -18.62 12.96 -7.56
N ARG A 107 -19.15 11.80 -7.96
CA ARG A 107 -20.28 11.71 -8.88
C ARG A 107 -21.54 12.33 -8.30
N ALA A 108 -21.84 12.08 -7.03
CA ALA A 108 -23.04 12.62 -6.40
C ALA A 108 -22.96 14.14 -6.20
N LEU A 109 -21.74 14.70 -6.11
CA LEU A 109 -21.49 16.14 -5.97
C LEU A 109 -21.22 16.85 -7.30
N SER A 110 -21.29 16.18 -8.45
CA SER A 110 -20.93 16.78 -9.76
C SER A 110 -21.74 18.02 -10.13
N ASN A 111 -22.94 18.15 -9.59
CA ASN A 111 -23.85 19.28 -9.85
C ASN A 111 -23.75 20.38 -8.78
N ASN A 112 -22.81 20.27 -7.84
CA ASN A 112 -22.58 21.23 -6.77
C ASN A 112 -21.36 22.10 -7.09
N SER A 113 -21.32 23.35 -6.61
CA SER A 113 -20.12 24.20 -6.69
C SER A 113 -19.06 23.83 -5.65
N PHE A 114 -19.36 22.87 -4.77
CA PHE A 114 -18.47 22.38 -3.73
C PHE A 114 -17.49 21.34 -4.26
N THR A 115 -16.19 21.59 -4.05
CA THR A 115 -15.13 20.63 -4.35
C THR A 115 -14.70 19.91 -3.07
N PRO A 116 -15.01 18.62 -2.91
CA PRO A 116 -14.60 17.85 -1.73
C PRO A 116 -13.08 17.69 -1.65
N THR A 117 -12.53 17.76 -0.43
CA THR A 117 -11.11 17.53 -0.15
C THR A 117 -10.87 16.06 0.20
N PHE A 118 -10.01 15.39 -0.57
CA PHE A 118 -9.56 14.02 -0.31
C PHE A 118 -8.06 13.99 -0.07
N ILE A 119 -7.64 13.28 0.96
CA ILE A 119 -6.22 13.02 1.28
C ILE A 119 -5.98 11.53 1.05
N HIS A 120 -5.04 11.18 0.17
CA HIS A 120 -4.70 9.78 -0.07
C HIS A 120 -3.83 9.24 1.07
N ILE A 121 -4.24 8.12 1.66
CA ILE A 121 -3.47 7.43 2.68
C ILE A 121 -2.45 6.54 1.99
N ASN A 122 -1.24 7.08 1.85
CA ASN A 122 -0.15 6.40 1.18
C ASN A 122 0.65 5.55 2.18
N LYS A 123 0.09 4.40 2.57
CA LYS A 123 0.66 3.52 3.61
C LYS A 123 0.79 2.09 3.08
N ALA A 124 1.94 1.46 3.32
CA ALA A 124 2.16 0.06 2.97
C ALA A 124 1.16 -0.85 3.70
N GLU A 125 0.52 -1.76 2.98
CA GLU A 125 -0.48 -2.67 3.55
C GLU A 125 0.21 -3.71 4.44
N LYS A 126 -0.39 -4.05 5.59
CA LYS A 126 0.05 -5.15 6.45
C LYS A 126 -1.18 -5.97 6.81
N GLY A 127 -1.35 -7.10 6.12
CA GLY A 127 -2.49 -8.01 6.26
C GLY A 127 -2.04 -9.43 6.56
N LEU A 128 -1.29 -9.63 7.65
CA LEU A 128 -0.75 -10.93 8.02
C LEU A 128 -1.87 -11.87 8.47
N SER A 129 -2.00 -13.00 7.77
CA SER A 129 -3.00 -14.03 8.09
C SER A 129 -2.69 -14.68 9.44
N ARG A 130 -3.73 -14.95 10.22
CA ARG A 130 -3.66 -15.77 11.44
C ARG A 130 -3.69 -17.27 11.15
N ASP A 131 -4.25 -17.64 9.99
CA ASP A 131 -4.56 -19.02 9.64
C ASP A 131 -3.59 -19.57 8.59
N SER A 132 -2.65 -18.75 8.11
CA SER A 132 -1.64 -19.15 7.13
C SER A 132 -0.37 -18.30 7.23
N ALA A 133 0.71 -18.77 6.59
CA ALA A 133 1.95 -18.02 6.47
C ALA A 133 1.82 -16.75 5.60
N ALA A 134 0.71 -16.58 4.88
CA ALA A 134 0.50 -15.48 3.96
C ALA A 134 0.34 -14.12 4.65
N PRO A 135 0.75 -13.02 4.00
CA PRO A 135 1.67 -13.00 2.87
C PRO A 135 3.09 -13.33 3.35
N CYS A 136 3.82 -14.10 2.54
CA CYS A 136 5.23 -14.43 2.78
C CYS A 136 6.06 -14.22 1.52
N LEU A 137 7.33 -13.90 1.72
CA LEU A 137 8.29 -13.69 0.66
C LEU A 137 8.69 -15.02 0.01
N GLY A 138 8.75 -15.05 -1.32
CA GLY A 138 9.36 -16.13 -2.10
C GLY A 138 8.46 -17.32 -2.45
N TYR A 139 7.25 -17.43 -1.91
CA TYR A 139 6.27 -18.42 -2.36
C TYR A 139 4.83 -18.05 -2.00
N ASP A 140 3.87 -18.57 -2.77
CA ASP A 140 2.45 -18.37 -2.54
C ASP A 140 1.91 -19.39 -1.53
N ALA A 141 1.78 -18.94 -0.27
CA ALA A 141 1.21 -19.73 0.83
C ALA A 141 -0.29 -20.04 0.70
N THR A 142 -0.99 -19.49 -0.30
CA THR A 142 -2.41 -19.80 -0.54
C THR A 142 -2.62 -21.08 -1.35
N LEU A 143 -1.57 -21.60 -1.99
CA LEU A 143 -1.65 -22.81 -2.80
C LEU A 143 -1.90 -24.06 -1.93
N PRO A 144 -2.72 -25.03 -2.40
CA PRO A 144 -3.10 -26.20 -1.60
C PRO A 144 -1.92 -27.02 -1.05
N HIS A 145 -0.82 -27.09 -1.80
CA HIS A 145 0.39 -27.81 -1.41
C HIS A 145 1.23 -27.07 -0.35
N HIS A 146 1.02 -25.76 -0.19
CA HIS A 146 1.61 -24.95 0.88
C HIS A 146 0.68 -24.77 2.08
N ARG A 147 -0.52 -25.36 2.03
CA ARG A 147 -1.47 -25.32 3.15
C ARG A 147 -0.97 -26.20 4.28
N VAL A 148 -0.69 -25.59 5.41
CA VAL A 148 -0.23 -26.31 6.62
C VAL A 148 -1.29 -27.31 7.05
N THR A 149 -0.87 -28.57 7.26
CA THR A 149 -1.75 -29.70 7.56
C THR A 149 -1.91 -29.94 9.07
N GLU A 150 -1.14 -29.24 9.92
CA GLU A 150 -1.11 -29.45 11.37
C GLU A 150 -1.76 -28.32 12.18
N LEU A 151 -2.50 -28.71 13.23
CA LEU A 151 -3.50 -27.91 13.96
C LEU A 151 -2.97 -26.81 14.89
N VAL A 152 -1.65 -26.67 15.10
CA VAL A 152 -1.10 -25.64 16.00
C VAL A 152 0.21 -25.12 15.42
N HIS A 153 0.13 -24.13 14.53
CA HIS A 153 1.29 -23.35 14.12
C HIS A 153 1.01 -21.88 14.38
N ASP A 154 1.81 -21.28 15.27
CA ASP A 154 1.87 -19.83 15.40
C ASP A 154 2.58 -19.27 14.16
N PHE A 155 1.83 -18.66 13.25
CA PHE A 155 2.40 -17.96 12.09
C PHE A 155 3.03 -16.64 12.56
N LEU A 156 4.29 -16.72 12.95
CA LEU A 156 5.07 -15.60 13.45
C LEU A 156 5.82 -14.88 12.31
N PRO A 157 5.96 -13.55 12.39
CA PRO A 157 5.34 -12.66 13.37
C PRO A 157 3.82 -12.55 13.18
N ALA A 158 3.07 -12.38 14.27
CA ALA A 158 1.64 -12.09 14.20
C ALA A 158 1.38 -10.62 13.82
N GLN A 159 0.16 -10.31 13.37
CA GLN A 159 -0.23 -8.98 12.88
C GLN A 159 0.17 -7.82 13.82
N ASN A 160 0.02 -7.99 15.14
CA ASN A 160 0.30 -6.94 16.13
C ASN A 160 1.41 -7.36 17.13
N GLN A 161 2.37 -8.18 16.68
CA GLN A 161 3.45 -8.64 17.52
C GLN A 161 4.61 -7.64 17.54
N TYR A 162 5.03 -7.25 18.75
CA TYR A 162 6.21 -6.42 18.99
C TYR A 162 6.98 -6.94 20.22
N PRO A 163 8.32 -6.86 20.23
CA PRO A 163 9.18 -6.40 19.14
C PRO A 163 9.17 -7.37 17.94
N VAL A 164 9.52 -6.86 16.76
CA VAL A 164 9.58 -7.65 15.52
C VAL A 164 10.78 -7.24 14.66
N TRP A 165 11.46 -8.22 14.08
CA TRP A 165 12.57 -7.98 13.17
C TRP A 165 12.07 -7.59 11.79
N TYR A 166 12.56 -6.48 11.27
CA TYR A 166 12.37 -6.04 9.90
C TYR A 166 13.66 -6.13 9.11
N PHE A 167 13.58 -6.61 7.86
CA PHE A 167 14.66 -6.58 6.90
C PHE A 167 14.55 -5.39 5.96
N PHE A 168 15.67 -4.69 5.76
CA PHE A 168 15.81 -3.55 4.86
C PHE A 168 16.96 -3.77 3.88
N TYR A 169 16.72 -3.48 2.60
CA TYR A 169 17.73 -3.56 1.54
C TYR A 169 18.05 -2.18 0.90
N GLY A 170 17.21 -1.17 1.18
CA GLY A 170 17.23 0.15 0.56
C GLY A 170 17.58 1.28 1.53
N THR A 171 16.90 2.42 1.39
CA THR A 171 17.17 3.64 2.18
C THR A 171 16.93 3.45 3.67
N LEU A 172 15.96 2.62 4.08
CA LEU A 172 15.71 2.26 5.47
C LEU A 172 16.90 1.56 6.16
N ALA A 173 17.88 1.06 5.41
CA ALA A 173 19.13 0.56 5.97
C ALA A 173 20.05 1.67 6.51
N ASN A 174 19.72 2.94 6.33
CA ASN A 174 20.45 4.08 6.88
C ASN A 174 19.96 4.40 8.32
N PRO A 175 20.82 4.24 9.36
CA PRO A 175 20.44 4.56 10.74
C PRO A 175 19.98 6.00 10.93
N ASP A 176 20.55 6.95 10.21
CA ASP A 176 20.26 8.39 10.40
C ASP A 176 18.87 8.73 9.85
N LEU A 177 18.46 8.06 8.77
CA LEU A 177 17.09 8.15 8.26
C LEU A 177 16.09 7.55 9.27
N LEU A 178 16.44 6.42 9.90
CA LEU A 178 15.58 5.81 10.92
C LEU A 178 15.43 6.69 12.16
N VAL A 179 16.50 7.37 12.60
CA VAL A 179 16.42 8.36 13.69
C VAL A 179 15.39 9.45 13.35
N GLU A 180 15.48 10.02 12.15
CA GLU A 180 14.57 11.07 11.71
C GLU A 180 13.13 10.56 11.62
N LYS A 181 12.90 9.44 10.91
CA LYS A 181 11.54 8.95 10.63
C LYS A 181 10.84 8.35 11.84
N LEU A 182 11.59 7.73 12.75
CA LEU A 182 11.04 7.11 13.95
C LEU A 182 11.09 8.03 15.17
N GLY A 183 11.69 9.23 15.05
CA GLY A 183 11.84 10.17 16.17
C GLY A 183 12.72 9.63 17.31
N LEU A 184 13.72 8.80 16.98
CA LEU A 184 14.55 8.16 18.01
C LEU A 184 15.50 9.17 18.64
N CYS A 185 15.66 9.12 19.96
CA CYS A 185 16.68 9.91 20.65
C CYS A 185 18.10 9.33 20.49
N VAL A 186 18.20 8.04 20.12
CA VAL A 186 19.46 7.31 20.01
C VAL A 186 19.55 6.66 18.64
N ARG A 187 20.76 6.64 18.08
CA ARG A 187 21.03 5.99 16.79
C ARG A 187 20.72 4.48 16.87
N PRO A 188 19.85 3.93 16.01
CA PRO A 188 19.51 2.53 16.04
C PRO A 188 20.69 1.66 15.59
N SER A 189 20.80 0.47 16.19
CA SER A 189 21.76 -0.54 15.77
C SER A 189 21.10 -1.45 14.74
N LEU A 190 21.62 -1.44 13.51
CA LEU A 190 21.22 -2.37 12.47
C LEU A 190 22.20 -3.54 12.41
N ARG A 191 21.68 -4.74 12.21
CA ARG A 191 22.48 -5.97 12.09
C ARG A 191 22.59 -6.36 10.63
N PRO A 192 23.79 -6.64 10.08
CA PRO A 192 23.90 -7.12 8.71
C PRO A 192 23.15 -8.44 8.54
N ALA A 193 22.32 -8.57 7.50
CA ALA A 193 21.44 -9.72 7.33
C ALA A 193 21.21 -10.10 5.86
N THR A 194 20.58 -11.25 5.63
CA THR A 194 20.10 -11.69 4.31
C THR A 194 18.71 -12.28 4.39
N VAL A 195 17.95 -12.16 3.31
CA VAL A 195 16.69 -12.88 3.09
C VAL A 195 16.77 -13.71 1.82
N ASP A 196 16.13 -14.87 1.83
CA ASP A 196 16.02 -15.77 0.69
C ASP A 196 14.64 -15.63 0.03
N GLY A 197 14.48 -16.14 -1.20
CA GLY A 197 13.23 -16.09 -1.94
C GLY A 197 12.91 -14.70 -2.48
N ALA A 198 13.92 -13.86 -2.71
CA ALA A 198 13.74 -12.47 -3.09
C ALA A 198 14.59 -12.10 -4.31
N ASN A 199 14.16 -11.10 -5.06
CA ASN A 199 14.94 -10.49 -6.12
C ASN A 199 14.87 -8.96 -5.99
N ILE A 200 15.97 -8.29 -6.34
CA ILE A 200 15.99 -6.83 -6.47
C ILE A 200 15.81 -6.49 -7.94
N ARG A 201 14.71 -5.80 -8.26
CA ARG A 201 14.44 -5.25 -9.59
C ARG A 201 14.61 -3.75 -9.63
N THR A 202 14.84 -3.21 -10.82
CA THR A 202 14.84 -1.77 -11.04
C THR A 202 13.44 -1.33 -11.44
N TRP A 203 12.97 -0.24 -10.85
CA TRP A 203 11.68 0.38 -11.14
C TRP A 203 11.89 1.85 -11.48
N GLY A 204 11.25 2.34 -12.55
CA GLY A 204 11.37 3.73 -12.99
C GLY A 204 12.80 4.12 -13.37
N GLY A 205 13.57 3.16 -13.88
CA GLY A 205 14.96 3.31 -14.33
C GLY A 205 16.01 3.58 -13.24
N LYS A 206 15.62 3.84 -12.00
CA LYS A 206 16.58 4.22 -10.93
C LYS A 206 16.30 3.66 -9.54
N TYR A 207 15.07 3.23 -9.25
CA TYR A 207 14.70 2.76 -7.92
C TYR A 207 14.86 1.25 -7.80
N LYS A 208 15.29 0.77 -6.62
CA LYS A 208 15.41 -0.65 -6.34
C LYS A 208 14.18 -1.14 -5.59
N ALA A 209 13.52 -2.15 -6.12
CA ALA A 209 12.33 -2.78 -5.56
C ALA A 209 12.62 -4.23 -5.20
N LEU A 210 12.30 -4.65 -3.97
CA LEU A 210 12.35 -6.04 -3.56
C LEU A 210 11.04 -6.72 -3.92
N VAL A 211 11.15 -7.78 -4.71
CA VAL A 211 10.03 -8.60 -5.20
C VAL A 211 10.29 -10.07 -4.87
N ASP A 212 9.27 -10.91 -5.04
CA ASP A 212 9.44 -12.36 -4.93
C ASP A 212 10.45 -12.87 -5.97
N GLY A 213 11.25 -13.84 -5.56
CA GLY A 213 12.31 -14.40 -6.36
C GLY A 213 12.85 -15.70 -5.80
N ASP A 214 14.02 -16.07 -6.29
CA ASP A 214 14.75 -17.31 -5.96
C ASP A 214 16.19 -17.01 -5.48
N SER A 215 16.50 -15.72 -5.28
CA SER A 215 17.84 -15.27 -4.95
C SER A 215 17.96 -14.81 -3.50
N LEU A 216 19.21 -14.73 -3.04
CA LEU A 216 19.57 -14.22 -1.73
C LEU A 216 19.83 -12.71 -1.81
N VAL A 217 19.07 -11.92 -1.06
CA VAL A 217 19.25 -10.47 -0.97
C VAL A 217 19.98 -10.11 0.32
N THR A 218 21.07 -9.36 0.21
CA THR A 218 21.80 -8.80 1.35
C THR A 218 21.22 -7.45 1.75
N GLY A 219 21.13 -7.22 3.06
CA GLY A 219 20.68 -5.97 3.63
C GLY A 219 20.97 -5.92 5.12
N TRP A 220 20.05 -5.34 5.87
CA TRP A 220 20.16 -5.06 7.28
C TRP A 220 18.87 -5.42 8.00
N ALA A 221 18.98 -5.93 9.22
CA ALA A 221 17.87 -6.19 10.10
C ALA A 221 17.80 -5.12 11.20
N TYR A 222 16.59 -4.68 11.51
CA TYR A 222 16.30 -3.75 12.58
C TYR A 222 15.13 -4.26 13.41
N GLU A 223 15.23 -4.17 14.74
CA GLU A 223 14.17 -4.59 15.66
C GLU A 223 13.21 -3.42 15.90
N VAL A 224 12.01 -3.54 15.35
CA VAL A 224 10.94 -2.56 15.52
C VAL A 224 10.21 -2.88 16.83
N THR A 225 10.23 -1.93 17.75
CA THR A 225 9.78 -2.13 19.14
C THR A 225 8.33 -1.74 19.40
N SER A 226 7.68 -1.01 18.49
CA SER A 226 6.33 -0.50 18.69
C SER A 226 5.56 -0.37 17.37
N GLU A 227 4.22 -0.41 17.48
CA GLU A 227 3.32 -0.16 16.36
C GLU A 227 3.52 1.22 15.74
N GLY A 228 3.75 2.26 16.56
CA GLY A 228 4.00 3.61 16.05
C GLY A 228 5.26 3.70 15.19
N HIS A 229 6.33 2.99 15.56
CA HIS A 229 7.53 2.91 14.72
C HIS A 229 7.26 2.15 13.42
N GLU A 230 6.55 1.03 13.49
CA GLU A 230 6.17 0.27 12.29
C GLU A 230 5.31 1.11 11.33
N ASP A 231 4.35 1.84 11.87
CA ASP A 231 3.47 2.70 11.09
C ASP A 231 4.24 3.80 10.36
N ALA A 232 5.22 4.43 11.03
CA ALA A 232 6.11 5.42 10.40
C ALA A 232 6.90 4.81 9.21
N LEU A 233 7.41 3.59 9.36
CA LEU A 233 8.08 2.87 8.26
C LEU A 233 7.11 2.57 7.11
N ARG A 234 5.89 2.12 7.42
CA ARG A 234 4.85 1.82 6.43
C ARG A 234 4.40 3.06 5.65
N TYR A 235 4.34 4.22 6.30
CA TYR A 235 4.08 5.49 5.60
C TYR A 235 5.24 5.89 4.68
N TYR A 236 6.48 5.63 5.10
CA TYR A 236 7.66 5.95 4.28
C TYR A 236 7.72 5.08 3.01
N GLU A 237 7.46 3.78 3.11
CA GLU A 237 7.49 2.87 1.96
C GLU A 237 6.31 3.04 1.01
N THR A 238 5.18 3.57 1.50
CA THR A 238 3.98 3.91 0.71
C THR A 238 3.12 2.71 0.28
N SER A 239 1.95 2.96 -0.31
CA SER A 239 1.03 1.91 -0.78
C SER A 239 1.55 1.12 -1.98
N GLN A 240 2.77 1.41 -2.46
CA GLN A 240 3.46 0.62 -3.48
C GLN A 240 4.10 -0.64 -2.93
N TYR A 241 4.13 -0.78 -1.61
CA TYR A 241 4.66 -1.93 -0.91
C TYR A 241 3.60 -2.55 0.01
N GLU A 242 3.81 -3.83 0.31
CA GLU A 242 3.12 -4.55 1.36
C GLU A 242 4.14 -5.14 2.34
N VAL A 243 3.70 -5.36 3.57
CA VAL A 243 4.48 -6.02 4.62
C VAL A 243 4.24 -7.52 4.54
N VAL A 244 5.30 -8.30 4.37
CA VAL A 244 5.24 -9.76 4.26
C VAL A 244 6.15 -10.45 5.26
N ARG A 245 5.81 -11.68 5.65
CA ARG A 245 6.69 -12.54 6.45
C ARG A 245 7.90 -13.01 5.64
N CYS A 246 9.05 -13.06 6.27
CA CYS A 246 10.27 -13.62 5.69
C CYS A 246 11.15 -14.26 6.77
N VAL A 247 12.11 -15.08 6.31
CA VAL A 247 13.17 -15.60 7.18
C VAL A 247 14.40 -14.73 6.99
N ILE A 248 14.83 -14.10 8.07
CA ILE A 248 16.00 -13.22 8.11
C ILE A 248 17.16 -14.01 8.69
N SER A 249 18.27 -14.09 7.95
CA SER A 249 19.52 -14.69 8.42
C SER A 249 20.50 -13.58 8.82
N MET A 250 20.83 -13.50 10.10
CA MET A 250 21.76 -12.53 10.66
C MET A 250 23.20 -12.93 10.32
N LYS A 251 23.97 -12.08 9.64
CA LYS A 251 25.34 -12.42 9.18
C LYS A 251 26.37 -12.43 10.30
N ASP A 252 26.11 -11.70 11.38
CA ASP A 252 27.03 -11.58 12.52
C ASP A 252 27.05 -12.84 13.41
N THR A 253 25.93 -13.56 13.47
CA THR A 253 25.68 -14.67 14.40
C THR A 253 25.29 -15.97 13.69
N ASN A 254 24.98 -15.91 12.39
CA ASN A 254 24.36 -16.99 11.61
C ASN A 254 23.01 -17.47 12.17
N GLU A 255 22.35 -16.66 12.99
CA GLU A 255 21.02 -16.92 13.51
C GLU A 255 19.96 -16.69 12.42
N ARG A 256 18.92 -17.53 12.38
CA ARG A 256 17.75 -17.36 11.53
C ARG A 256 16.54 -17.01 12.37
N VAL A 257 15.89 -15.90 12.04
CA VAL A 257 14.69 -15.42 12.74
C VAL A 257 13.55 -15.18 11.76
N TRP A 258 12.32 -15.41 12.20
CA TRP A 258 11.13 -14.96 11.48
C TRP A 258 10.97 -13.46 11.66
N GLY A 259 10.79 -12.74 10.56
CA GLY A 259 10.64 -11.31 10.54
C GLY A 259 9.73 -10.85 9.42
N LEU A 260 9.77 -9.55 9.17
CA LEU A 260 8.96 -8.87 8.17
C LEU A 260 9.87 -8.13 7.18
N THR A 261 9.38 -7.91 5.96
CA THR A 261 10.02 -7.04 4.98
C THR A 261 8.95 -6.32 4.16
N PHE A 262 9.36 -5.24 3.49
CA PHE A 262 8.54 -4.58 2.48
C PHE A 262 8.76 -5.25 1.12
N ARG A 263 7.70 -5.80 0.55
CA ARG A 263 7.66 -6.33 -0.82
C ARG A 263 6.93 -5.35 -1.72
N PHE A 264 7.53 -5.03 -2.86
CA PHE A 264 6.92 -4.16 -3.86
C PHE A 264 5.77 -4.88 -4.56
N ILE A 265 4.61 -4.23 -4.66
CA ILE A 265 3.39 -4.76 -5.29
C ILE A 265 3.10 -4.13 -6.66
N GLY A 266 3.92 -3.17 -7.10
CA GLY A 266 3.78 -2.54 -8.41
C GLY A 266 4.35 -3.40 -9.55
N ALA A 267 4.17 -2.93 -10.79
CA ALA A 267 4.86 -3.49 -11.93
C ALA A 267 6.32 -3.02 -11.94
N CYS A 268 7.27 -3.96 -11.99
CA CYS A 268 8.66 -3.65 -12.30
C CYS A 268 8.88 -3.71 -13.81
N ASP A 269 9.86 -2.95 -14.31
CA ASP A 269 10.32 -2.98 -15.69
C ASP A 269 11.16 -4.23 -15.99
#